data_AF-A0A938I1M4-F1
#
_entry.id   AF-A0A938I1M4-F1
#
_cell.length_a   1.000
_cell.length_b   1.000
_cell.length_c   1.000
_cell.angle_alpha   90.00
_cell.angle_beta   90.00
_cell.angle_gamma   90.00
#
_symmetry.space_group_name_H-M   'P 1'
#
loop_
_entity.id
_entity.type
_entity.pdbx_description
1 polymer ?
#
loop_
_entity_poly.entity_id
_entity_poly.type
_entity_poly.pdbx_seq_one_letter_code
_entity_poly.pdbx_strand_id
1 'polypeptide(L)'
;MSQTKTAKHETEKELIQRAQTAVSQCNWTVGECAVQWTKKFARGRTDADFGELVGMSGDQVYQRRRVCETFTDVRDNYSALKWSHFYIALNWDDAAECLSWANENEATIAEMKAWRRLQRGEDVTTSATEDQEALLVGNDGAAAFDAYDSDRPGVVRAEGDLDLPASRAPMPAGSAKRGRETSDAATLSASSGEYAPFRTGATTPPRETLDDVPGNVSSTGVEQTVKRVVAMLERCAKSITPDVQRQFSKLPERVRVRFAAAMKELRERAADLK
;
A
#
# COMPACT_ATOMS: atom_id res chain seq x y z
N MET A 1 -28.67 -32.97 -20.32
CA MET A 1 -28.75 -33.45 -18.93
C MET A 1 -28.11 -32.40 -18.05
N SER A 2 -28.93 -31.58 -17.42
CA SER A 2 -28.52 -30.42 -16.63
C SER A 2 -28.00 -30.88 -15.26
N GLN A 3 -26.73 -30.61 -14.96
CA GLN A 3 -26.21 -30.73 -13.59
C GLN A 3 -26.40 -29.39 -12.88
N THR A 4 -27.45 -29.33 -12.06
CA THR A 4 -27.66 -28.29 -11.06
C THR A 4 -26.57 -28.46 -10.00
N LYS A 5 -25.60 -27.54 -10.00
CA LYS A 5 -24.50 -27.48 -9.04
C LYS A 5 -25.10 -27.24 -7.65
N THR A 6 -25.21 -28.29 -6.84
CA THR A 6 -25.73 -28.23 -5.46
C THR A 6 -24.92 -27.21 -4.68
N ALA A 7 -25.51 -26.05 -4.37
CA ALA A 7 -24.89 -25.02 -3.56
C ALA A 7 -24.73 -25.55 -2.14
N LYS A 8 -23.57 -26.15 -1.86
CA LYS A 8 -23.17 -26.50 -0.50
C LYS A 8 -23.19 -25.21 0.30
N HIS A 9 -24.10 -25.08 1.26
CA HIS A 9 -24.12 -23.94 2.17
C HIS A 9 -22.88 -24.04 3.06
N GLU A 10 -21.78 -23.44 2.61
CA GLU A 10 -20.57 -23.27 3.41
C GLU A 10 -20.97 -22.52 4.70
N THR A 11 -20.68 -23.14 5.84
CA THR A 11 -20.90 -22.52 7.15
C THR A 11 -19.91 -21.38 7.37
N GLU A 12 -20.22 -20.45 8.28
CA GLU A 12 -19.31 -19.35 8.61
C GLU A 12 -17.91 -19.86 9.02
N LYS A 13 -17.86 -20.94 9.79
CA LYS A 13 -16.61 -21.54 10.27
C LYS A 13 -15.77 -22.13 9.13
N GLU A 14 -16.40 -22.84 8.18
CA GLU A 14 -15.70 -23.39 7.01
C GLU A 14 -15.12 -22.29 6.13
N LEU A 15 -15.88 -21.20 5.94
CA LEU A 15 -15.43 -20.04 5.17
C LEU A 15 -14.22 -19.37 5.84
N ILE A 16 -14.26 -19.15 7.15
CA ILE A 16 -13.14 -18.57 7.92
C ILE A 16 -11.91 -19.48 7.81
N GLN A 17 -12.06 -20.80 7.95
CA GLN A 17 -10.95 -21.74 7.83
C GLN A 17 -10.32 -21.73 6.42
N ARG A 18 -11.16 -21.64 5.38
CA ARG A 18 -10.70 -21.48 3.99
C ARG A 18 -9.92 -20.17 3.81
N ALA A 19 -10.41 -19.08 4.40
CA ALA A 19 -9.72 -17.79 4.35
C ALA A 19 -8.37 -17.83 5.06
N GLN A 20 -8.31 -18.37 6.29
CA GLN A 20 -7.09 -18.56 7.09
C GLN A 20 -6.01 -19.33 6.31
N THR A 21 -6.40 -20.42 5.64
CA THR A 21 -5.48 -21.23 4.83
C THR A 21 -4.96 -20.45 3.62
N ALA A 22 -5.78 -19.56 3.07
CA ALA A 22 -5.47 -18.80 1.86
C ALA A 22 -4.65 -17.52 2.11
N VAL A 23 -4.55 -17.02 3.35
CA VAL A 23 -3.90 -15.73 3.69
C VAL A 23 -2.51 -15.59 3.06
N SER A 24 -1.71 -16.66 3.10
CA SER A 24 -0.34 -16.66 2.56
C SER A 24 -0.22 -17.22 1.13
N GLN A 25 -1.30 -17.74 0.57
CA GLN A 25 -1.26 -18.54 -0.67
C GLN A 25 -1.97 -17.86 -1.84
N CYS A 26 -3.14 -17.26 -1.59
CA CYS A 26 -4.00 -16.78 -2.67
C CYS A 26 -4.86 -15.59 -2.23
N ASN A 27 -4.44 -14.39 -2.65
CA ASN A 27 -5.15 -13.14 -2.39
C ASN A 27 -6.59 -13.15 -2.93
N TRP A 28 -6.83 -13.81 -4.06
CA TRP A 28 -8.16 -13.99 -4.65
C TRP A 28 -9.09 -14.81 -3.74
N THR A 29 -8.62 -15.95 -3.23
CA THR A 29 -9.43 -16.81 -2.36
C THR A 29 -9.84 -16.09 -1.08
N VAL A 30 -8.93 -15.30 -0.49
CA VAL A 30 -9.22 -14.49 0.69
C VAL A 30 -10.29 -13.43 0.39
N GLY A 31 -10.17 -12.72 -0.74
CA GLY A 31 -11.16 -11.72 -1.13
C GLY A 31 -12.53 -12.35 -1.44
N GLU A 32 -12.57 -13.51 -2.09
CA GLU A 32 -13.82 -14.26 -2.30
C GLU A 32 -14.47 -14.71 -0.97
N CYS A 33 -13.68 -15.19 -0.02
CA CYS A 33 -14.15 -15.46 1.35
C CYS A 33 -14.76 -14.20 1.96
N ALA A 34 -14.04 -13.08 1.92
CA ALA A 34 -14.50 -11.81 2.49
C ALA A 34 -15.82 -11.35 1.85
N VAL A 35 -15.97 -11.45 0.52
CA VAL A 35 -17.23 -11.15 -0.18
C VAL A 35 -18.36 -12.06 0.29
N GLN A 36 -18.11 -13.37 0.41
CA GLN A 36 -19.14 -14.31 0.83
C GLN A 36 -19.53 -14.13 2.30
N TRP A 37 -18.57 -13.84 3.17
CA TRP A 37 -18.80 -13.62 4.59
C TRP A 37 -19.55 -12.32 4.84
N THR A 38 -19.15 -11.23 4.18
CA THR A 38 -19.85 -9.94 4.29
C THR A 38 -21.29 -10.03 3.82
N LYS A 39 -21.55 -10.76 2.73
CA LYS A 39 -22.92 -10.98 2.21
C LYS A 39 -23.80 -11.87 3.09
N LYS A 40 -23.24 -12.90 3.74
CA LYS A 40 -24.04 -13.94 4.43
C LYS A 40 -24.02 -13.87 5.95
N PHE A 41 -22.93 -13.38 6.53
CA PHE A 41 -22.64 -13.55 7.96
C PHE A 41 -22.28 -12.26 8.70
N ALA A 42 -21.96 -11.14 8.02
CA ALA A 42 -21.56 -9.90 8.68
C ALA A 42 -22.52 -9.47 9.80
N ARG A 43 -23.83 -9.36 9.52
CA ARG A 43 -24.87 -9.00 10.51
C ARG A 43 -24.50 -7.76 11.35
N GLY A 44 -23.93 -6.73 10.71
CA GLY A 44 -23.45 -5.50 11.35
C GLY A 44 -21.95 -5.51 11.69
N ARG A 45 -21.28 -6.65 11.58
CA ARG A 45 -19.80 -6.74 11.61
C ARG A 45 -19.19 -6.22 10.30
N THR A 46 -17.94 -5.82 10.39
CA THR A 46 -17.15 -5.13 9.37
C THR A 46 -16.00 -6.01 8.86
N ASP A 47 -15.26 -5.51 7.87
CA ASP A 47 -14.02 -6.16 7.41
C ASP A 47 -12.96 -6.26 8.52
N ALA A 48 -12.99 -5.38 9.53
CA ALA A 48 -12.11 -5.47 10.68
C ALA A 48 -12.41 -6.72 11.52
N ASP A 49 -13.69 -7.00 11.79
CA ASP A 49 -14.10 -8.21 12.51
C ASP A 49 -13.75 -9.48 11.74
N PHE A 50 -13.88 -9.46 10.40
CA PHE A 50 -13.43 -10.58 9.58
C PHE A 50 -11.90 -10.73 9.61
N GLY A 51 -11.18 -9.61 9.55
CA GLY A 51 -9.73 -9.54 9.68
C GLY A 51 -9.23 -10.21 10.96
N GLU A 52 -9.85 -9.90 12.10
CA GLU A 52 -9.55 -10.53 13.39
C GLU A 52 -9.72 -12.06 13.35
N LEU A 53 -10.77 -12.54 12.67
CA LEU A 53 -11.03 -13.98 12.54
C LEU A 53 -10.01 -14.71 11.66
N VAL A 54 -9.42 -14.03 10.67
CA VAL A 54 -8.49 -14.63 9.70
C VAL A 54 -7.02 -14.29 9.93
N GLY A 55 -6.72 -13.40 10.89
CA GLY A 55 -5.37 -12.96 11.21
C GLY A 55 -4.82 -11.89 10.25
N MET A 56 -5.69 -11.00 9.76
CA MET A 56 -5.34 -9.91 8.84
C MET A 56 -5.88 -8.58 9.36
N SER A 57 -5.31 -7.45 8.93
CA SER A 57 -5.91 -6.16 9.23
C SER A 57 -7.22 -5.97 8.44
N GLY A 58 -8.15 -5.19 8.99
CA GLY A 58 -9.41 -4.87 8.29
C GLY A 58 -9.19 -4.21 6.93
N ASP A 59 -8.15 -3.39 6.80
CA ASP A 59 -7.76 -2.76 5.53
C ASP A 59 -7.28 -3.79 4.49
N GLN A 60 -6.44 -4.75 4.90
CA GLN A 60 -5.99 -5.83 4.02
C GLN A 60 -7.15 -6.70 3.50
N VAL A 61 -8.15 -6.94 4.34
CA VAL A 61 -9.39 -7.63 3.96
C VAL A 61 -10.20 -6.78 3.00
N TYR A 62 -10.41 -5.51 3.33
CA TYR A 62 -11.17 -4.56 2.53
C TYR A 62 -10.62 -4.45 1.10
N GLN A 63 -9.30 -4.28 0.94
CA GLN A 63 -8.64 -4.21 -0.37
C GLN A 63 -8.88 -5.47 -1.21
N ARG A 64 -8.69 -6.67 -0.63
CA ARG A 64 -8.92 -7.95 -1.32
C ARG A 64 -10.38 -8.15 -1.68
N ARG A 65 -11.29 -7.75 -0.79
CA ARG A 65 -12.74 -7.79 -1.03
C ARG A 65 -13.11 -6.89 -2.21
N ARG A 66 -12.65 -5.64 -2.21
CA ARG A 66 -12.91 -4.67 -3.29
C ARG A 66 -12.43 -5.15 -4.66
N VAL A 67 -11.22 -5.71 -4.72
CA VAL A 67 -10.68 -6.29 -5.97
C VAL A 67 -11.54 -7.46 -6.44
N CYS A 68 -11.93 -8.37 -5.55
CA CYS A 68 -12.80 -9.49 -5.91
C CYS A 68 -14.19 -9.04 -6.36
N GLU A 69 -14.82 -8.09 -5.67
CA GLU A 69 -16.12 -7.55 -6.08
C GLU A 69 -16.10 -6.92 -7.47
N THR A 70 -14.97 -6.34 -7.86
CA THR A 70 -14.84 -5.55 -9.09
C THR A 70 -14.39 -6.40 -10.28
N PHE A 71 -13.52 -7.39 -10.07
CA PHE A 71 -12.83 -8.08 -11.16
C PHE A 71 -13.00 -9.61 -11.18
N THR A 72 -13.74 -10.22 -10.24
CA THR A 72 -13.90 -11.69 -10.18
C THR A 72 -14.48 -12.29 -11.46
N ASP A 73 -15.36 -11.56 -12.15
CA ASP A 73 -16.02 -11.99 -13.38
C ASP A 73 -15.12 -11.92 -14.62
N VAL A 74 -14.16 -11.01 -14.63
CA VAL A 74 -13.26 -10.78 -15.78
C VAL A 74 -11.85 -11.34 -15.60
N ARG A 75 -11.42 -11.69 -14.37
CA ARG A 75 -10.03 -12.10 -14.09
C ARG A 75 -9.57 -13.29 -14.93
N ASP A 76 -10.47 -14.21 -15.27
CA ASP A 76 -10.14 -15.43 -16.00
C ASP A 76 -9.76 -15.11 -17.46
N ASN A 77 -10.11 -13.92 -17.96
CA ASN A 77 -9.69 -13.42 -19.27
C ASN A 77 -8.23 -12.93 -19.28
N TYR A 78 -7.63 -12.74 -18.10
CA TYR A 78 -6.31 -12.13 -17.94
C TYR A 78 -5.33 -13.10 -17.23
N SER A 79 -5.09 -14.26 -17.85
CA SER A 79 -4.31 -15.34 -17.25
C SER A 79 -2.85 -15.01 -16.93
N ALA A 80 -2.28 -13.99 -17.59
CA ALA A 80 -0.90 -13.56 -17.33
C ALA A 80 -0.79 -12.58 -16.14
N LEU A 81 -1.91 -12.04 -15.66
CA LEU A 81 -1.93 -11.00 -14.64
C LEU A 81 -2.04 -11.57 -13.23
N LYS A 82 -1.40 -10.87 -12.30
CA LYS A 82 -1.46 -11.19 -10.87
C LYS A 82 -2.50 -10.32 -10.18
N TRP A 83 -2.92 -10.71 -8.98
CA TRP A 83 -3.86 -9.94 -8.16
C TRP A 83 -3.43 -8.47 -8.00
N SER A 84 -2.12 -8.25 -7.85
CA SER A 84 -1.51 -6.92 -7.71
C SER A 84 -1.74 -6.00 -8.92
N HIS A 85 -1.88 -6.52 -10.14
CA HIS A 85 -2.29 -5.71 -11.31
C HIS A 85 -3.70 -5.15 -11.14
N PHE A 86 -4.65 -6.00 -10.71
CA PHE A 86 -6.04 -5.60 -10.49
C PHE A 86 -6.19 -4.64 -9.31
N TYR A 87 -5.40 -4.84 -8.26
CA TYR A 87 -5.38 -3.94 -7.12
C TYR A 87 -5.04 -2.50 -7.52
N ILE A 88 -4.00 -2.34 -8.33
CA ILE A 88 -3.56 -1.02 -8.78
C ILE A 88 -4.55 -0.39 -9.76
N ALA A 89 -5.20 -1.20 -10.59
CA ALA A 89 -6.23 -0.77 -11.52
C ALA A 89 -7.60 -0.49 -10.88
N LEU A 90 -7.78 -0.77 -9.58
CA LEU A 90 -9.09 -0.70 -8.90
C LEU A 90 -9.77 0.68 -8.99
N ASN A 91 -8.97 1.74 -8.98
CA ASN A 91 -9.45 3.12 -9.02
C ASN A 91 -9.18 3.80 -10.38
N TRP A 92 -8.84 3.03 -11.41
CA TRP A 92 -8.57 3.54 -12.74
C TRP A 92 -9.84 3.50 -13.58
N ASP A 93 -10.17 4.63 -14.20
CA ASP A 93 -11.28 4.79 -15.13
C ASP A 93 -11.07 4.02 -16.45
N ASP A 94 -9.82 3.80 -16.83
CA ASP A 94 -9.34 3.05 -18.00
C ASP A 94 -8.78 1.66 -17.62
N ALA A 95 -9.22 1.09 -16.49
CA ALA A 95 -8.74 -0.19 -15.98
C ALA A 95 -8.80 -1.32 -17.02
N ALA A 96 -9.91 -1.42 -17.77
CA ALA A 96 -10.10 -2.47 -18.76
C ALA A 96 -9.05 -2.43 -19.88
N GLU A 97 -8.74 -1.23 -20.38
CA GLU A 97 -7.74 -1.03 -21.44
C GLU A 97 -6.33 -1.33 -20.92
N CYS A 98 -6.00 -0.82 -19.73
CA CYS A 98 -4.71 -1.06 -19.08
C CYS A 98 -4.47 -2.55 -18.79
N LEU A 99 -5.48 -3.27 -18.29
CA LEU A 99 -5.39 -4.70 -18.00
C LEU A 99 -5.30 -5.52 -19.29
N SER A 100 -6.03 -5.17 -20.35
CA SER A 100 -5.90 -5.84 -21.66
C SER A 100 -4.48 -5.71 -22.20
N TRP A 101 -3.97 -4.47 -22.24
CA TRP A 101 -2.62 -4.23 -22.71
C TRP A 101 -1.57 -4.96 -21.88
N ALA A 102 -1.69 -4.93 -20.55
CA ALA A 102 -0.75 -5.61 -19.67
C ALA A 102 -0.77 -7.14 -19.85
N ASN A 103 -1.94 -7.72 -20.08
CA ASN A 103 -2.08 -9.16 -20.31
C ASN A 103 -1.49 -9.58 -21.65
N GLU A 104 -1.75 -8.82 -22.71
CA GLU A 104 -1.21 -9.07 -24.05
C GLU A 104 0.32 -8.97 -24.11
N ASN A 105 0.91 -8.06 -23.32
CA ASN A 105 2.34 -7.77 -23.32
C ASN A 105 3.11 -8.47 -22.18
N GLU A 106 2.42 -9.27 -21.35
CA GLU A 106 2.97 -9.84 -20.10
C GLU A 106 3.66 -8.77 -19.24
N ALA A 107 3.09 -7.57 -19.21
CA ALA A 107 3.71 -6.38 -18.65
C ALA A 107 3.74 -6.43 -17.11
N THR A 108 4.84 -5.96 -16.54
CA THR A 108 4.91 -5.68 -15.10
C THR A 108 3.98 -4.51 -14.73
N ILE A 109 3.67 -4.39 -13.44
CA ILE A 109 2.89 -3.27 -12.89
C ILE A 109 3.51 -1.91 -13.27
N ALA A 110 4.84 -1.80 -13.21
CA ALA A 110 5.53 -0.56 -13.54
C ALA A 110 5.37 -0.21 -15.02
N GLU A 111 5.47 -1.20 -15.90
CA GLU A 111 5.21 -1.03 -17.34
C GLU A 111 3.75 -0.65 -17.60
N MET A 112 2.78 -1.28 -16.92
CA MET A 112 1.36 -0.94 -17.02
C MET A 112 1.08 0.51 -16.60
N LYS A 113 1.63 0.97 -15.47
CA LYS A 113 1.54 2.37 -15.03
C LYS A 113 2.19 3.33 -16.04
N ALA A 114 3.37 2.98 -16.56
CA ALA A 114 4.10 3.82 -17.52
C ALA A 114 3.33 3.94 -18.84
N TRP A 115 2.75 2.84 -19.33
CA TRP A 115 1.92 2.81 -20.52
C TRP A 115 0.66 3.69 -20.34
N ARG A 116 -0.02 3.58 -19.20
CA ARG A 116 -1.20 4.41 -18.88
C ARG A 116 -0.88 5.90 -18.92
N ARG A 117 0.25 6.31 -18.32
CA ARG A 117 0.72 7.71 -18.36
C ARG A 117 1.02 8.17 -19.79
N LEU A 118 1.67 7.31 -20.58
CA LEU A 118 1.95 7.59 -21.99
C LEU A 118 0.67 7.83 -22.81
N GLN A 119 -0.38 7.02 -22.59
CA GLN A 119 -1.67 7.18 -23.28
C GLN A 119 -2.37 8.49 -22.92
N ARG A 120 -2.23 8.95 -21.67
CA ARG A 120 -2.82 10.21 -21.19
C ARG A 120 -2.00 11.46 -21.51
N GLY A 121 -0.80 11.30 -22.05
CA GLY A 121 0.14 12.40 -22.25
C GLY A 121 0.70 12.99 -20.94
N GLU A 122 0.67 12.21 -19.86
CA GLU A 122 1.25 12.58 -18.57
C GLU A 122 2.78 12.39 -18.59
N ASP A 123 3.53 13.30 -17.96
CA ASP A 123 5.00 13.27 -17.94
C ASP A 123 5.52 11.99 -17.24
N VAL A 124 6.13 11.10 -18.03
CA VAL A 124 6.67 9.80 -17.63
C VAL A 124 7.83 9.94 -16.62
N THR A 125 8.39 11.14 -16.41
CA THR A 125 9.56 11.35 -15.55
C THR A 125 9.27 11.53 -14.05
N THR A 126 8.01 11.57 -13.63
CA THR A 126 7.60 11.85 -12.23
C THR A 126 7.57 10.60 -11.32
N SER A 127 7.90 9.43 -11.83
CA SER A 127 7.39 8.14 -11.32
C SER A 127 8.07 7.51 -10.10
N ALA A 128 9.16 8.06 -9.53
CA ALA A 128 9.91 7.32 -8.51
C ALA A 128 9.22 7.26 -7.12
N THR A 129 8.27 8.14 -6.83
CA THR A 129 7.79 8.36 -5.46
C THR A 129 6.49 7.59 -5.14
N GLU A 130 5.66 7.26 -6.13
CA GLU A 130 4.34 6.61 -5.93
C GLU A 130 4.40 5.07 -5.92
N ASP A 131 5.54 4.48 -6.29
CA ASP A 131 5.67 3.02 -6.42
C ASP A 131 5.91 2.30 -5.08
N GLN A 132 6.12 3.04 -3.99
CA GLN A 132 6.35 2.48 -2.65
C GLN A 132 5.08 1.88 -2.02
N GLU A 133 3.89 2.39 -2.38
CA GLU A 133 2.62 1.96 -1.78
C GLU A 133 2.16 0.58 -2.29
N ALA A 134 2.58 0.19 -3.51
CA ALA A 134 2.24 -1.10 -4.11
C ALA A 134 3.08 -2.27 -3.55
N LEU A 135 4.30 -2.00 -3.08
CA LEU A 135 5.22 -3.01 -2.53
C LEU A 135 4.79 -3.54 -1.15
N LEU A 136 3.99 -2.78 -0.40
CA LEU A 136 3.55 -3.16 0.94
C LEU A 136 2.41 -4.19 0.97
N VAL A 137 1.69 -4.35 -0.14
CA VAL A 137 0.52 -5.25 -0.23
C VAL A 137 0.76 -6.43 -1.19
N GLY A 138 1.68 -6.27 -2.14
CA GLY A 138 1.88 -7.19 -3.25
C GLY A 138 3.02 -8.19 -3.05
N ASN A 139 2.92 -9.08 -2.06
CA ASN A 139 3.62 -10.35 -2.15
C ASN A 139 2.60 -11.48 -2.32
N ASP A 140 2.39 -11.89 -3.58
CA ASP A 140 1.59 -13.04 -3.96
C ASP A 140 2.33 -14.33 -3.56
N GLY A 141 2.43 -14.59 -2.24
CA GLY A 141 2.82 -15.86 -1.64
C GLY A 141 4.26 -16.34 -1.85
N ALA A 142 5.26 -15.73 -1.18
CA ALA A 142 6.55 -16.40 -0.90
C ALA A 142 7.43 -15.76 0.19
N ALA A 143 7.00 -14.72 0.89
CA ALA A 143 7.72 -14.14 2.02
C ALA A 143 6.70 -13.80 3.10
N ALA A 144 6.76 -14.58 4.17
CA ALA A 144 5.98 -14.44 5.36
C ALA A 144 6.27 -13.08 6.03
N PHE A 145 5.21 -12.49 6.58
CA PHE A 145 5.19 -11.77 7.86
C PHE A 145 6.57 -11.45 8.47
N ASP A 146 7.08 -10.24 8.23
CA ASP A 146 8.13 -9.66 9.09
C ASP A 146 8.16 -8.11 9.01
N ALA A 147 7.00 -7.47 9.20
CA ALA A 147 6.94 -6.00 9.23
C ALA A 147 6.01 -5.42 10.30
N TYR A 148 5.55 -6.22 11.28
CA TYR A 148 4.79 -5.67 12.40
C TYR A 148 4.94 -6.47 13.70
N ASP A 149 6.17 -6.65 14.16
CA ASP A 149 6.45 -6.72 15.61
C ASP A 149 7.91 -6.37 15.91
N SER A 150 8.19 -5.13 16.29
CA SER A 150 9.27 -4.80 17.25
C SER A 150 9.23 -3.31 17.61
N ASP A 151 8.18 -2.87 18.32
CA ASP A 151 8.37 -1.75 19.26
C ASP A 151 7.41 -1.80 20.46
N ARG A 152 7.43 -2.93 21.16
CA ARG A 152 7.02 -2.97 22.57
C ARG A 152 8.23 -3.39 23.41
N PRO A 153 8.79 -2.53 24.27
CA PRO A 153 9.76 -2.97 25.25
C PRO A 153 9.03 -3.78 26.33
N GLY A 154 9.09 -5.11 26.18
CA GLY A 154 8.70 -6.06 27.21
C GLY A 154 9.71 -6.04 28.35
N VAL A 155 9.32 -5.44 29.48
CA VAL A 155 9.99 -5.66 30.77
C VAL A 155 9.72 -7.10 31.18
N VAL A 156 10.77 -7.92 31.12
CA VAL A 156 10.80 -9.28 31.68
C VAL A 156 10.59 -9.16 33.18
N ARG A 157 9.48 -9.71 33.69
CA ARG A 157 9.31 -9.96 35.13
C ARG A 157 9.13 -11.47 35.31
N ALA A 158 10.18 -12.11 35.82
CA ALA A 158 10.13 -13.47 36.29
C ALA A 158 9.43 -13.52 37.66
N GLU A 159 8.53 -14.48 37.81
CA GLU A 159 7.88 -14.84 39.08
C GLU A 159 8.84 -15.67 39.94
N GLY A 160 8.88 -15.37 41.24
CA GLY A 160 9.40 -16.27 42.27
C GLY A 160 10.50 -15.69 43.15
N ASP A 161 10.15 -14.86 44.14
CA ASP A 161 10.68 -15.09 45.50
C ASP A 161 9.80 -14.43 46.57
N LEU A 162 9.56 -15.18 47.64
CA LEU A 162 8.78 -14.82 48.83
C LEU A 162 9.71 -14.15 49.85
N ASP A 163 9.36 -12.97 50.35
CA ASP A 163 9.46 -12.65 51.79
C ASP A 163 8.87 -11.26 52.13
N LEU A 164 7.92 -11.24 53.05
CA LEU A 164 7.54 -10.10 53.91
C LEU A 164 8.40 -10.19 55.20
N PRO A 165 8.56 -9.17 56.07
CA PRO A 165 7.58 -8.12 56.36
C PRO A 165 8.12 -6.73 56.80
N ALA A 166 7.15 -5.85 57.10
CA ALA A 166 7.13 -4.88 58.20
C ALA A 166 7.47 -3.39 57.93
N SER A 167 6.43 -2.59 58.20
CA SER A 167 6.44 -1.39 59.06
C SER A 167 6.61 0.00 58.43
N ARG A 168 5.57 0.80 58.74
CA ARG A 168 5.60 2.17 59.26
C ARG A 168 5.43 3.34 58.26
N ALA A 169 4.23 3.90 58.28
CA ALA A 169 3.90 5.31 57.96
C ALA A 169 4.80 6.29 58.78
N PRO A 170 4.94 7.60 58.48
CA PRO A 170 3.82 8.54 58.33
C PRO A 170 3.99 9.75 57.38
N MET A 171 2.86 10.44 57.15
CA MET A 171 2.71 11.78 56.56
C MET A 171 3.33 12.90 57.43
N PRO A 172 3.61 14.08 56.85
CA PRO A 172 2.93 15.33 57.25
C PRO A 172 2.59 16.22 56.01
N ALA A 173 1.47 16.94 55.86
CA ALA A 173 0.79 18.00 56.64
C ALA A 173 1.33 19.44 56.42
N GLY A 174 0.41 20.35 56.00
CA GLY A 174 0.55 21.83 55.96
C GLY A 174 0.76 22.40 54.54
N SER A 175 0.13 23.47 54.06
CA SER A 175 -0.54 24.61 54.72
C SER A 175 -1.46 25.35 53.73
N ALA A 176 -2.51 25.96 54.26
CA ALA A 176 -3.55 26.72 53.56
C ALA A 176 -3.13 28.14 53.13
N LYS A 177 -3.78 28.67 52.07
CA LYS A 177 -4.23 30.08 52.02
C LYS A 177 -5.42 30.26 51.08
N ARG A 178 -6.25 31.23 51.44
CA ARG A 178 -7.69 31.41 51.16
C ARG A 178 -7.93 32.72 50.41
N GLY A 179 -9.03 32.79 49.65
CA GLY A 179 -9.71 34.02 49.19
C GLY A 179 -9.55 34.27 47.69
N ARG A 180 -10.57 34.65 46.89
CA ARG A 180 -11.90 35.22 47.17
C ARG A 180 -12.77 35.10 45.89
N GLU A 181 -14.08 35.11 46.10
CA GLU A 181 -15.19 34.85 45.18
C GLU A 181 -15.40 35.87 44.05
N THR A 182 -16.03 35.45 42.94
CA THR A 182 -17.36 35.89 42.43
C THR A 182 -17.81 34.87 41.35
N SER A 183 -18.84 34.04 41.62
CA SER A 183 -20.20 34.06 41.00
C SER A 183 -20.21 34.34 39.48
N ASP A 184 -20.70 33.46 38.60
CA ASP A 184 -22.06 32.92 38.64
C ASP A 184 -22.27 31.62 37.81
N ALA A 185 -23.25 30.84 38.29
CA ALA A 185 -24.11 29.80 37.72
C ALA A 185 -23.94 29.32 36.25
N ALA A 186 -24.25 28.10 35.82
CA ALA A 186 -24.81 26.86 36.40
C ALA A 186 -24.81 25.85 35.22
N THR A 187 -24.17 24.68 35.33
CA THR A 187 -24.79 23.40 35.75
C THR A 187 -25.12 22.49 34.55
N LEU A 188 -24.25 21.47 34.37
CA LEU A 188 -24.54 20.07 34.03
C LEU A 188 -25.14 19.76 32.62
N SER A 189 -24.79 18.70 31.92
CA SER A 189 -23.91 17.56 32.15
C SER A 189 -23.68 16.86 30.81
N ALA A 190 -22.45 16.35 30.65
CA ALA A 190 -22.01 15.22 29.85
C ALA A 190 -22.97 14.60 28.82
N SER A 191 -22.49 14.42 27.59
CA SER A 191 -21.84 13.16 27.20
C SER A 191 -21.43 13.18 25.73
N SER A 192 -20.41 12.39 25.42
CA SER A 192 -20.12 11.84 24.08
C SER A 192 -19.30 12.74 23.15
N GLY A 193 -18.03 12.33 22.98
CA GLY A 193 -17.10 12.93 22.03
C GLY A 193 -17.62 12.85 20.61
N GLU A 194 -17.83 14.03 20.02
CA GLU A 194 -18.11 14.21 18.61
C GLU A 194 -16.85 14.77 17.97
N TYR A 195 -16.16 13.90 17.24
CA TYR A 195 -15.11 14.25 16.31
C TYR A 195 -15.71 15.17 15.24
N ALA A 196 -15.35 16.45 15.26
CA ALA A 196 -15.71 17.42 14.22
C ALA A 196 -14.47 17.70 13.35
N PRO A 197 -14.35 17.13 12.13
CA PRO A 197 -13.14 17.24 11.32
C PRO A 197 -12.92 18.59 10.63
N PHE A 198 -13.79 19.59 10.80
CA PHE A 198 -13.57 20.91 10.21
C PHE A 198 -14.00 22.03 11.17
N ARG A 199 -13.02 22.81 11.66
CA ARG A 199 -13.31 24.11 12.29
C ARG A 199 -13.71 25.10 11.21
N THR A 200 -14.96 25.54 11.25
CA THR A 200 -15.51 26.67 10.49
C THR A 200 -14.75 27.93 10.90
N GLY A 201 -13.77 28.34 10.09
CA GLY A 201 -12.90 29.49 10.37
C GLY A 201 -11.60 29.57 9.56
N ALA A 202 -11.26 28.57 8.74
CA ALA A 202 -10.08 28.60 7.88
C ALA A 202 -10.41 29.23 6.51
N THR A 203 -10.70 30.53 6.47
CA THR A 203 -10.81 31.29 5.23
C THR A 203 -9.83 32.46 5.24
N THR A 204 -8.58 32.19 4.85
CA THR A 204 -7.70 33.17 4.17
C THR A 204 -6.51 32.44 3.56
N PRO A 205 -6.36 32.37 2.22
CA PRO A 205 -5.11 31.95 1.60
C PRO A 205 -4.04 33.06 1.77
N PRO A 206 -2.74 32.72 1.85
CA PRO A 206 -1.68 33.71 1.88
C PRO A 206 -1.73 34.61 0.63
N ARG A 207 -1.72 35.91 0.87
CA ARG A 207 -1.71 36.98 -0.12
C ARG A 207 -0.45 36.87 -0.98
N GLU A 208 -0.66 36.62 -2.27
CA GLU A 208 0.34 36.76 -3.32
C GLU A 208 0.94 38.16 -3.29
N THR A 209 2.25 38.26 -3.06
CA THR A 209 3.03 39.39 -3.53
C THR A 209 3.28 39.17 -5.01
N LEU A 210 2.55 39.94 -5.81
CA LEU A 210 2.80 40.18 -7.22
C LEU A 210 4.24 40.68 -7.40
N ASP A 211 5.14 39.79 -7.82
CA ASP A 211 6.29 40.17 -8.63
C ASP A 211 6.00 39.75 -10.07
N ASP A 212 5.69 40.78 -10.85
CA ASP A 212 5.36 40.76 -12.26
C ASP A 212 6.66 40.57 -13.06
N VAL A 213 6.97 39.32 -13.44
CA VAL A 213 7.98 39.02 -14.47
C VAL A 213 7.35 38.07 -15.50
N PRO A 214 7.15 38.50 -16.75
CA PRO A 214 6.50 37.68 -17.75
C PRO A 214 7.49 36.64 -18.29
N GLY A 215 7.10 35.37 -18.18
CA GLY A 215 7.67 34.28 -18.97
C GLY A 215 8.85 33.55 -18.34
N ASN A 216 8.56 32.57 -17.48
CA ASN A 216 9.42 31.38 -17.39
C ASN A 216 8.61 30.18 -16.87
N VAL A 217 7.76 29.63 -17.73
CA VAL A 217 7.37 28.22 -17.62
C VAL A 217 8.63 27.44 -17.96
N SER A 218 9.47 27.18 -16.96
CA SER A 218 10.67 26.37 -17.16
C SER A 218 10.22 24.95 -17.41
N SER A 219 9.99 24.62 -18.69
CA SER A 219 10.30 23.29 -19.20
C SER A 219 11.54 22.80 -18.45
N THR A 220 11.46 21.66 -17.78
CA THR A 220 12.63 21.05 -17.15
C THR A 220 13.76 21.12 -18.17
N GLY A 221 14.73 22.00 -17.90
CA GLY A 221 15.68 22.39 -18.94
C GLY A 221 16.35 21.14 -19.48
N VAL A 222 16.64 21.10 -20.78
CA VAL A 222 17.37 19.97 -21.40
C VAL A 222 18.58 19.57 -20.53
N GLU A 223 19.21 20.55 -19.90
CA GLU A 223 20.25 20.38 -18.89
C GLU A 223 19.85 19.53 -17.65
N GLN A 224 18.67 19.73 -17.07
CA GLN A 224 18.17 18.91 -15.97
C GLN A 224 17.89 17.47 -16.40
N THR A 225 17.34 17.28 -17.59
CA THR A 225 17.12 15.94 -18.17
C THR A 225 18.44 15.23 -18.41
N VAL A 226 19.43 15.91 -18.99
CA VAL A 226 20.79 15.37 -19.18
C VAL A 226 21.43 15.02 -17.84
N LYS A 227 21.35 15.89 -16.82
CA LYS A 227 21.87 15.59 -15.46
C LYS A 227 21.24 14.35 -14.84
N ARG A 228 19.93 14.13 -15.02
CA ARG A 228 19.25 12.92 -14.53
C ARG A 228 19.73 11.68 -15.29
N VAL A 229 19.84 11.74 -16.62
CA VAL A 229 20.34 10.63 -17.44
C VAL A 229 21.77 10.24 -17.04
N VAL A 230 22.64 11.23 -16.81
CA VAL A 230 24.01 10.99 -16.32
C VAL A 230 23.99 10.26 -14.97
N ALA A 231 23.20 10.73 -14.00
CA ALA A 231 23.10 10.09 -12.69
C ALA A 231 22.56 8.64 -12.77
N MET A 232 21.62 8.37 -13.68
CA MET A 232 21.11 7.02 -13.94
C MET A 232 22.20 6.11 -14.55
N LEU A 233 22.94 6.60 -15.54
CA LEU A 233 24.03 5.85 -16.18
C LEU A 233 25.15 5.52 -15.19
N GLU A 234 25.51 6.47 -14.32
CA GLU A 234 26.49 6.23 -13.24
C GLU A 234 26.02 5.16 -12.26
N ARG A 235 24.73 5.16 -11.91
CA ARG A 235 24.13 4.14 -11.04
C ARG A 235 24.11 2.77 -11.73
N CYS A 236 23.76 2.72 -13.02
CA CYS A 236 23.85 1.52 -13.83
C CYS A 236 25.29 0.97 -13.88
N ALA A 237 26.28 1.83 -14.12
CA ALA A 237 27.69 1.45 -14.12
C ALA A 237 28.14 0.88 -12.77
N LYS A 238 27.72 1.48 -11.65
CA LYS A 238 27.99 0.96 -10.29
C LYS A 238 27.30 -0.38 -10.00
N SER A 239 26.14 -0.62 -10.60
CA SER A 239 25.38 -1.88 -10.43
C SER A 239 25.96 -3.05 -11.23
N ILE A 240 26.75 -2.79 -12.27
CA ILE A 240 27.46 -3.82 -13.02
C ILE A 240 28.72 -4.21 -12.22
N THR A 241 28.51 -5.05 -11.22
CA THR A 241 29.61 -5.57 -10.39
C THR A 241 30.41 -6.64 -11.15
N PRO A 242 31.65 -6.95 -10.72
CA PRO A 242 32.43 -8.04 -11.31
C PRO A 242 31.72 -9.39 -11.24
N ASP A 243 30.84 -9.58 -10.25
CA ASP A 243 30.03 -10.78 -10.13
C ASP A 243 28.95 -10.86 -11.22
N VAL A 244 28.24 -9.74 -11.49
CA VAL A 244 27.30 -9.64 -12.61
C VAL A 244 28.00 -9.93 -13.93
N GLN A 245 29.22 -9.44 -14.15
CA GLN A 245 29.99 -9.72 -15.36
C GLN A 245 30.35 -11.21 -15.53
N ARG A 246 30.73 -11.90 -14.45
CA ARG A 246 31.05 -13.34 -14.47
C ARG A 246 29.82 -14.21 -14.68
N GLN A 247 28.68 -13.79 -14.13
CA GLN A 247 27.42 -14.53 -14.22
C GLN A 247 26.62 -14.18 -15.48
N PHE A 248 26.95 -13.09 -16.17
CA PHE A 248 26.22 -12.64 -17.35
C PHE A 248 26.11 -13.72 -18.43
N SER A 249 27.17 -14.52 -18.64
CA SER A 249 27.16 -15.63 -19.61
C SER A 249 26.25 -16.80 -19.23
N LYS A 250 25.90 -16.92 -17.94
CA LYS A 250 24.99 -17.95 -17.41
C LYS A 250 23.52 -17.53 -17.44
N LEU A 251 23.23 -16.26 -17.76
CA LEU A 251 21.86 -15.76 -17.83
C LEU A 251 21.11 -16.34 -19.04
N PRO A 252 19.77 -16.48 -18.95
CA PRO A 252 18.95 -16.91 -20.07
C PRO A 252 19.20 -16.08 -21.33
N GLU A 253 19.24 -16.74 -22.48
CA GLU A 253 19.58 -16.10 -23.77
C GLU A 253 18.65 -14.93 -24.11
N ARG A 254 17.35 -15.07 -23.83
CA ARG A 254 16.36 -13.99 -23.99
C ARG A 254 16.74 -12.72 -23.23
N VAL A 255 17.28 -12.86 -22.01
CA VAL A 255 17.70 -11.73 -21.17
C VAL A 255 18.99 -11.11 -21.70
N ARG A 256 19.97 -11.94 -22.10
CA ARG A 256 21.24 -11.46 -22.68
C ARG A 256 21.04 -10.69 -23.98
N VAL A 257 20.18 -11.21 -24.87
CA VAL A 257 19.83 -10.56 -26.14
C VAL A 257 19.12 -9.23 -25.92
N ARG A 258 18.14 -9.18 -25.00
CA ARG A 258 17.42 -7.94 -24.67
C ARG A 258 18.37 -6.88 -24.08
N PHE A 259 19.25 -7.28 -23.17
CA PHE A 259 20.26 -6.37 -22.60
C PHE A 259 21.22 -5.83 -23.66
N ALA A 260 21.74 -6.70 -24.53
CA ALA A 260 22.64 -6.29 -25.62
C ALA A 260 21.95 -5.36 -26.63
N ALA A 261 20.68 -5.62 -26.96
CA ALA A 261 19.88 -4.77 -27.84
C ALA A 261 19.67 -3.37 -27.22
N ALA A 262 19.31 -3.29 -25.93
CA ALA A 262 19.12 -2.03 -25.23
C ALA A 262 20.42 -1.21 -25.15
N MET A 263 21.56 -1.85 -24.90
CA MET A 263 22.87 -1.16 -24.88
C MET A 263 23.28 -0.67 -26.28
N LYS A 264 22.95 -1.43 -27.33
CA LYS A 264 23.20 -1.03 -28.72
C LYS A 264 22.37 0.21 -29.09
N GLU A 265 21.08 0.19 -28.80
CA GLU A 265 20.18 1.32 -29.06
C GLU A 265 20.59 2.57 -28.28
N LEU A 266 20.98 2.42 -27.01
CA LEU A 266 21.50 3.52 -26.19
C LEU A 266 22.76 4.13 -26.82
N ARG A 267 23.68 3.30 -27.32
CA ARG A 267 24.91 3.75 -27.99
C ARG A 267 24.62 4.48 -29.30
N GLU A 268 23.66 4.01 -30.09
CA GLU A 268 23.25 4.65 -31.34
C GLU A 268 22.66 6.03 -31.05
N ARG A 269 21.70 6.13 -30.12
CA ARG A 269 21.12 7.42 -29.71
C ARG A 269 22.14 8.38 -29.10
N ALA A 270 23.12 7.86 -28.36
CA ALA A 270 24.20 8.67 -27.82
C ALA A 270 25.15 9.20 -28.91
N ALA A 271 25.32 8.48 -30.03
CA ALA A 271 26.14 8.93 -31.15
C ALA A 271 25.48 10.06 -31.96
N ASP A 272 24.14 10.16 -31.90
CA ASP A 272 23.37 11.23 -32.55
C ASP A 272 23.38 12.55 -31.75
N LEU A 273 23.81 12.51 -30.48
CA LEU A 273 24.06 13.71 -29.65
C LEU A 273 25.43 14.28 -30.03
N LYS A 274 25.45 15.21 -30.98
CA LYS A 274 26.63 16.00 -31.38
C LYS A 274 26.62 17.38 -30.76
#